data_AF-A0A0X3NVN3-F1
#
_entry.id   AF-A0A0X3NVN3-F1
#
_cell.length_a   1.000
_cell.length_b   1.000
_cell.length_c   1.000
_cell.angle_alpha   90.00
_cell.angle_beta   90.00
_cell.angle_gamma   90.00
#
_symmetry.space_group_name_H-M   'P 1'
#
loop_
_entity.id
_entity.type
_entity.pdbx_description
1 polymer ?
#
loop_
_entity_poly.entity_id
_entity_poly.type
_entity_poly.pdbx_seq_one_letter_code
_entity_poly.pdbx_strand_id
1 'polypeptide(L)'
;MLGKICSFTSKLVRSRALSVSSRSDSLSEFFDAPQNWGVVSVKSGRPWRIEELRRKSASDLHNLWYILLKERNMLMTMEEEHWRRLERMPNPERFEKVCVPSFFSLNGFLF
;
A
#
# COMPACT_ATOMS: atom_id res chain seq x y z
N MET A 1 -39.28 7.85 -8.23
CA MET A 1 -40.11 6.69 -7.82
C MET A 1 -39.29 5.43 -8.09
N LEU A 2 -38.67 4.85 -7.04
CA LEU A 2 -39.12 3.64 -6.34
C LEU A 2 -38.87 2.37 -7.16
N GLY A 3 -37.72 1.70 -6.98
CA GLY A 3 -37.57 0.55 -6.08
C GLY A 3 -37.29 -0.70 -6.95
N LYS A 4 -36.57 -1.77 -6.60
CA LYS A 4 -36.06 -2.39 -5.36
C LYS A 4 -34.83 -3.23 -5.80
N ILE A 5 -33.66 -3.16 -5.17
CA ILE A 5 -33.20 -4.01 -4.04
C ILE A 5 -33.36 -5.53 -4.28
N CYS A 6 -32.19 -6.18 -4.41
CA CYS A 6 -31.80 -7.54 -4.01
C CYS A 6 -32.53 -8.76 -4.60
N SER A 7 -31.76 -9.59 -5.30
CA SER A 7 -31.67 -11.02 -4.96
C SER A 7 -30.25 -11.51 -5.20
N PHE A 8 -29.33 -11.23 -4.27
CA PHE A 8 -28.09 -11.99 -4.19
C PHE A 8 -28.47 -13.38 -3.68
N THR A 9 -28.82 -14.27 -4.60
CA THR A 9 -28.88 -15.69 -4.31
C THR A 9 -27.53 -16.06 -3.71
N SER A 10 -27.55 -16.58 -2.49
CA SER A 10 -26.36 -17.02 -1.78
C SER A 10 -25.66 -18.09 -2.60
N LYS A 11 -24.77 -17.69 -3.51
CA LYS A 11 -23.84 -18.61 -4.15
C LYS A 11 -23.07 -19.26 -3.02
N LEU A 12 -23.23 -20.57 -2.90
CA LEU A 12 -22.49 -21.44 -2.00
C LEU A 12 -21.03 -20.97 -1.95
N VAL A 13 -20.62 -20.37 -0.83
CA VAL A 13 -19.21 -20.05 -0.61
C VAL A 13 -18.52 -21.40 -0.47
N ARG A 14 -17.85 -21.84 -1.54
CA ARG A 14 -17.02 -23.03 -1.52
C ARG A 14 -15.87 -22.79 -0.55
N SER A 15 -16.05 -23.22 0.70
CA SER A 15 -14.99 -23.20 1.72
C SER A 15 -13.83 -24.05 1.20
N ARG A 16 -12.72 -23.41 0.83
CA ARG A 16 -11.44 -24.10 0.63
C ARG A 16 -10.96 -24.54 2.03
N ALA A 17 -11.46 -25.65 2.52
CA ALA A 17 -11.30 -26.10 3.90
C ALA A 17 -9.94 -26.77 4.21
N LEU A 18 -9.01 -26.79 3.25
CA LEU A 18 -7.71 -27.43 3.44
C LEU A 18 -6.59 -26.39 3.27
N SER A 19 -6.30 -25.65 4.34
CA SER A 19 -5.07 -24.87 4.47
C SER A 19 -4.20 -25.58 5.51
N VAL A 20 -3.07 -26.12 5.08
CA VAL A 20 -2.11 -26.86 5.94
C VAL A 20 -1.02 -25.93 6.48
N SER A 21 -0.91 -24.72 5.93
CA SER A 21 0.00 -23.68 6.41
C SER A 21 -0.62 -22.94 7.60
N SER A 22 0.22 -22.53 8.55
CA SER A 22 -0.17 -21.56 9.57
C SER A 22 -0.78 -20.31 8.90
N ARG A 23 -1.88 -19.79 9.46
CA ARG A 23 -2.43 -18.51 9.03
C ARG A 23 -1.40 -17.41 9.32
N SER A 24 -0.88 -16.77 8.28
CA SER A 24 -0.05 -15.57 8.38
C SER A 24 -0.70 -14.44 7.61
N ASP A 25 -0.76 -13.26 8.21
CA ASP A 25 -1.27 -12.05 7.54
C ASP A 25 -0.18 -11.35 6.71
N SER A 26 0.91 -12.05 6.39
CA SER A 26 2.09 -11.48 5.71
C SER A 26 1.79 -10.86 4.35
N LEU A 27 0.76 -11.37 3.65
CA LEU A 27 0.35 -10.82 2.36
C LEU A 27 -0.56 -9.60 2.49
N SER A 28 -1.18 -9.38 3.65
CA SER A 28 -2.06 -8.23 3.87
C SER A 28 -1.31 -6.90 3.75
N GLU A 29 0.00 -6.88 4.04
CA GLU A 29 0.85 -5.68 3.96
C GLU A 29 1.05 -5.15 2.52
N PHE A 30 0.75 -5.96 1.49
CA PHE A 30 0.82 -5.52 0.09
C PHE A 30 -0.45 -4.81 -0.38
N PHE A 31 -1.49 -4.77 0.45
CA PHE A 31 -2.78 -4.13 0.12
C PHE A 31 -3.04 -2.96 1.06
N ASP A 32 -3.78 -1.95 0.57
CA ASP A 32 -4.21 -0.83 1.41
C ASP A 32 -5.24 -1.30 2.45
N ALA A 33 -5.40 -0.53 3.51
CA ALA A 33 -6.35 -0.80 4.57
C ALA A 33 -7.76 -0.98 3.98
N PRO A 34 -8.56 -1.95 4.45
CA PRO A 34 -9.89 -2.22 3.91
C PRO A 34 -10.83 -1.00 3.91
N GLN A 35 -10.59 -0.03 4.80
CA GLN A 35 -11.35 1.21 4.88
C GLN A 35 -11.08 2.17 3.71
N ASN A 36 -9.93 2.03 3.04
CA ASN A 36 -9.52 2.88 1.91
C ASN A 36 -9.99 2.32 0.56
N TRP A 37 -10.58 1.12 0.51
CA TRP A 37 -11.01 0.51 -0.74
C TRP A 37 -12.18 1.26 -1.37
N GLY A 38 -12.02 1.63 -2.65
CA GLY A 38 -13.02 2.41 -3.40
C GLY A 38 -13.07 3.89 -3.04
N VAL A 39 -12.20 4.37 -2.15
CA VAL A 39 -12.08 5.79 -1.84
C VAL A 39 -11.26 6.49 -2.93
N VAL A 40 -11.81 7.55 -3.52
CA VAL A 40 -11.18 8.26 -4.65
C VAL A 40 -9.90 8.98 -4.24
N SER A 41 -9.83 9.48 -3.00
CA SER A 41 -8.64 10.14 -2.46
C SER A 41 -8.41 9.82 -0.99
N VAL A 42 -7.29 9.15 -0.71
CA VAL A 42 -6.75 8.89 0.61
C VAL A 42 -5.77 9.99 1.00
N LYS A 43 -6.05 10.73 2.07
CA LYS A 43 -5.15 11.81 2.54
C LYS A 43 -3.78 11.24 2.87
N SER A 44 -2.75 11.73 2.18
CA SER A 44 -1.35 11.37 2.41
C SER A 44 -0.58 12.55 3.00
N GLY A 45 0.36 12.26 3.90
CA GLY A 45 1.18 13.26 4.58
C GLY A 45 2.15 13.99 3.65
N ARG A 46 3.00 14.81 4.26
CA ARG A 46 4.10 15.53 3.58
C ARG A 46 5.33 14.60 3.46
N PRO A 47 6.15 14.69 2.39
CA PRO A 47 7.40 13.94 2.31
C PRO A 47 8.43 14.41 3.35
N TRP A 48 9.32 13.49 3.74
CA TRP A 48 10.42 13.74 4.68
C TRP A 48 11.44 14.74 4.11
N ARG A 49 11.86 15.72 4.92
CA ARG A 49 12.98 16.62 4.57
C ARG A 49 14.32 15.97 4.89
N ILE A 50 15.32 16.32 4.10
CA ILE A 50 16.71 15.92 4.33
C ILE A 50 17.19 16.33 5.74
N GLU A 51 16.84 17.53 6.19
CA GLU A 51 17.20 18.05 7.52
C GLU A 51 16.55 17.28 8.68
N GLU A 52 15.38 16.67 8.44
CA GLU A 52 14.70 15.82 9.43
C GLU A 52 15.39 14.47 9.51
N LEU A 53 15.77 13.90 8.36
CA LEU A 53 16.47 12.62 8.26
C LEU A 53 17.88 12.67 8.84
N ARG A 54 18.63 13.77 8.61
CA ARG A 54 20.00 13.94 9.14
C ARG A 54 20.08 13.96 10.67
N ARG A 55 18.98 14.28 11.36
CA ARG A 55 18.92 14.32 12.83
C ARG A 55 18.53 12.99 13.46
N LYS A 56 18.21 11.97 12.66
CA LYS A 56 17.79 10.64 13.15
C LYS A 56 18.99 9.71 13.31
N SER A 57 18.86 8.75 14.23
CA SER A 57 19.86 7.71 14.40
C SER A 57 19.87 6.76 13.19
N ALA A 58 20.97 6.05 12.96
CA ALA A 58 21.06 5.07 11.88
C ALA A 58 20.01 3.94 12.01
N SER A 59 19.70 3.51 13.24
CA SER A 59 18.66 2.50 13.49
C SER A 59 17.27 3.02 13.14
N ASP A 60 16.94 4.26 13.52
CA ASP A 60 15.66 4.88 13.16
C ASP A 60 15.52 5.05 11.64
N LEU A 61 16.61 5.44 10.96
CA LEU A 61 16.63 5.56 9.51
C LEU A 61 16.42 4.20 8.84
N HIS A 62 17.04 3.13 9.34
CA HIS A 62 16.84 1.78 8.81
C HIS A 62 15.39 1.29 9.00
N ASN A 63 14.79 1.55 10.17
CA ASN A 63 13.38 1.23 10.42
C ASN A 63 12.46 2.03 9.49
N LEU A 64 12.74 3.33 9.32
CA LEU A 64 11.98 4.19 8.42
C LEU A 64 12.11 3.72 6.96
N TRP A 65 13.30 3.30 6.53
CA TRP A 65 13.52 2.73 5.20
C TRP A 65 12.62 1.52 4.96
N TYR A 66 12.53 0.58 5.91
CA TYR A 66 11.64 -0.57 5.78
C TYR A 66 10.17 -0.17 5.69
N ILE A 67 9.72 0.81 6.48
CA ILE A 67 8.33 1.30 6.41
C ILE A 67 8.03 1.89 5.03
N LEU A 68 8.94 2.73 4.51
CA LEU A 68 8.81 3.34 3.18
C LEU A 68 8.85 2.29 2.07
N LEU A 69 9.68 1.25 2.23
CA LEU A 69 9.78 0.14 1.28
C LEU A 69 8.46 -0.65 1.21
N LYS A 70 7.84 -0.94 2.37
CA LYS A 70 6.54 -1.62 2.41
C LYS A 70 5.44 -0.80 1.75
N GLU A 71 5.38 0.50 2.06
CA GLU A 71 4.44 1.42 1.40
C GLU A 71 4.65 1.43 -0.13
N ARG A 72 5.90 1.52 -0.60
CA ARG A 72 6.20 1.47 -2.04
C ARG A 72 5.72 0.17 -2.68
N ASN A 73 5.96 -0.97 -2.04
CA ASN A 73 5.54 -2.27 -2.55
C ASN A 73 4.02 -2.42 -2.61
N MET A 74 3.30 -1.88 -1.61
CA MET A 74 1.84 -1.83 -1.62
C MET A 74 1.32 -0.95 -2.76
N LEU A 75 1.91 0.24 -2.97
CA LEU A 75 1.53 1.13 -4.08
C LEU A 75 1.78 0.50 -5.46
N MET A 76 2.90 -0.22 -5.65
CA MET A 76 3.17 -0.95 -6.90
C MET A 76 2.13 -2.05 -7.16
N THR A 77 1.71 -2.77 -6.12
CA THR A 77 0.65 -3.78 -6.23
C THR A 77 -0.67 -3.15 -6.65
N MET A 78 -1.00 -1.99 -6.08
CA MET A 78 -2.20 -1.23 -6.42
C MET A 78 -2.15 -0.70 -7.86
N GLU A 79 -1.02 -0.14 -8.31
CA GLU A 79 -0.82 0.36 -9.66
C GLU A 79 -1.06 -0.73 -10.71
N GLU A 80 -0.46 -1.90 -10.52
CA GLU A 80 -0.60 -3.04 -11.44
C GLU A 80 -2.05 -3.54 -11.51
N GLU A 81 -2.75 -3.64 -10.37
CA GLU A 81 -4.16 -4.05 -10.36
C GLU A 81 -5.08 -3.02 -11.03
N HIS A 82 -4.83 -1.72 -10.87
CA HIS A 82 -5.59 -0.68 -11.57
C HIS A 82 -5.31 -0.70 -13.08
N TRP A 83 -4.04 -0.86 -13.48
CA TRP A 83 -3.66 -1.04 -14.87
C TRP A 83 -4.37 -2.24 -15.50
N ARG A 84 -4.34 -3.39 -14.82
CA ARG A 84 -5.02 -4.62 -15.23
C ARG A 84 -6.53 -4.44 -15.41
N ARG A 85 -7.15 -3.60 -14.58
CA ARG A 85 -8.59 -3.27 -14.64
C ARG A 85 -8.92 -2.13 -15.62
N LEU A 86 -7.92 -1.52 -16.25
CA LEU A 86 -8.06 -0.32 -17.07
C LEU A 86 -8.70 0.85 -16.31
N GLU A 87 -8.41 0.93 -15.00
CA GLU A 87 -8.86 2.00 -14.11
C GLU A 87 -7.71 2.95 -13.79
N ARG A 88 -8.03 4.21 -13.48
CA ARG A 88 -7.01 5.15 -12.99
C ARG A 88 -6.74 4.87 -11.51
N MET A 89 -5.46 4.72 -11.17
CA MET A 89 -5.04 4.57 -9.77
C MET A 89 -5.45 5.80 -8.94
N PRO A 90 -6.06 5.60 -7.75
CA PRO A 90 -6.30 6.68 -6.82
C PRO A 90 -4.96 7.19 -6.27
N ASN A 91 -4.79 8.51 -6.25
CA ASN A 91 -3.65 9.20 -5.63
C ASN A 91 -2.25 8.76 -6.09
N PRO A 92 -1.91 8.94 -7.38
CA PRO A 92 -0.56 8.65 -7.90
C PRO A 92 0.55 9.47 -7.22
N GLU A 93 0.24 10.63 -6.65
CA GLU A 93 1.20 11.48 -5.94
C GLU A 93 1.80 10.83 -4.69
N ARG A 94 1.20 9.75 -4.16
CA ARG A 94 1.78 8.98 -3.04
C ARG A 94 3.15 8.41 -3.42
N PHE A 95 3.35 7.98 -4.67
CA PHE A 95 4.65 7.48 -5.12
C PHE A 95 5.75 8.52 -5.02
N GLU A 96 5.47 9.76 -5.42
CA GLU A 96 6.42 10.87 -5.38
C GLU A 96 6.82 11.22 -3.94
N LYS A 97 5.91 11.04 -2.99
CA LYS A 97 6.17 11.33 -1.57
C LYS A 97 6.99 10.25 -0.88
N VAL A 98 6.85 9.00 -1.31
CA VAL A 98 7.58 7.84 -0.77
C VAL A 98 8.98 7.74 -1.36
N CYS A 99 9.15 8.15 -2.63
CA CYS A 99 10.45 8.26 -3.26
C CYS A 99 11.18 9.48 -2.69
N VAL A 100 12.00 9.26 -1.65
CA VAL A 100 12.91 10.29 -1.15
C VAL A 100 14.30 9.97 -1.70
N PRO A 101 14.78 10.59 -2.79
CA PRO A 101 16.10 10.30 -3.37
C PRO A 101 17.24 10.49 -2.35
N SER A 102 17.03 11.38 -1.39
CA SER A 102 17.97 11.64 -0.30
C SER A 102 18.12 10.47 0.67
N PHE A 103 17.14 9.59 0.81
CA PHE A 103 17.27 8.39 1.66
C PHE A 103 18.32 7.43 1.10
N PHE A 104 18.28 7.23 -0.22
CA PHE A 104 19.22 6.40 -0.96
C PHE A 104 20.59 7.06 -1.05
N SER A 105 20.64 8.38 -1.27
CA SER A 105 21.89 9.13 -1.36
C SER A 105 22.61 9.29 0.00
N LEU A 106 21.90 9.29 1.13
CA LEU A 106 22.49 9.41 2.48
C LEU A 106 23.04 8.08 3.02
N ASN A 107 22.52 6.94 2.58
CA ASN A 107 22.92 5.63 3.10
C ASN A 107 23.78 4.81 2.12
N GLY A 108 24.13 5.34 0.94
CA GLY A 108 24.98 4.64 -0.02
C GLY A 108 24.38 3.34 -0.59
N PHE A 109 23.08 3.11 -0.39
CA PHE A 109 22.35 2.01 -1.02
C PHE A 109 22.02 2.43 -2.46
N LEU A 110 22.98 2.24 -3.36
CA LEU A 110 22.75 2.17 -4.80
C LEU A 110 22.02 0.85 -5.08
N PHE A 111 20.82 0.93 -5.66
CA PHE A 111 20.30 -0.13 -6.51
C PHE A 111 20.66 0.22 -7.96
#